data_AF-B4UUI7-F1
#
_entry.id   AF-B4UUI7-F1
#
_cell.length_a   1.000
_cell.length_b   1.000
_cell.length_c   1.000
_cell.angle_alpha   90.00
_cell.angle_beta   90.00
_cell.angle_gamma   90.00
#
_symmetry.space_group_name_H-M   'P 1'
#
loop_
_entity.id
_entity.type
_entity.pdbx_description
1 polymer ?
#
loop_
_entity_poly.entity_id
_entity_poly.type
_entity_poly.pdbx_seq_one_letter_code
_entity_poly.pdbx_strand_id
1 'polypeptide(L)'
;MASSQSLCGYQLYTCSSGKTQLNSFKKGSISVSSTATPHGFLSFGQNPQFQRALFVRATASSDSKTGRKQVEIIYDPEEELNKLADEVDKNAGLSRLNLFSPCKINVFLRITGKREDGYHDLASLFHVISLGDKIKFSLAPSKSKDRLSTNVSGVPLDDKNLIIKALNLYRKKTGTDNFFWVHLDKKVPTGAGLGGGSSNAATALWAANQFAGGIASENDLQEWSSEIGSDIPFFFSHGAAYCTGRGEVVQDIPSPIPSDIPMVLIKPPQACSTAEVYKRLRLEETSKIDPLILLEKISKAGISQDVCVNDLEPPVFDVLPSLKRLKQRVLAAGRGQYGAVFMSGSGSTIVGVGSPDPPQFIYDDEEYKDVSLSEASFLTRPPNQWYSEPGLSTACSSSGTDFSQSSE
;
A
#
# COMPACT_ATOMS: atom_id res chain seq x y z
N MET A 1 -57.99 18.34 -26.77
CA MET A 1 -57.08 19.17 -25.93
C MET A 1 -55.78 18.40 -25.85
N ALA A 2 -54.92 18.57 -26.86
CA ALA A 2 -53.86 19.58 -26.94
C ALA A 2 -52.54 18.99 -26.46
N SER A 3 -51.80 18.52 -27.46
CA SER A 3 -50.38 18.21 -27.53
C SER A 3 -49.48 19.36 -27.09
N SER A 4 -48.27 19.05 -26.64
CA SER A 4 -47.07 19.75 -27.12
C SER A 4 -45.80 18.93 -26.92
N GLN A 5 -45.21 18.55 -28.05
CA GLN A 5 -43.78 18.34 -28.20
C GLN A 5 -43.04 19.67 -28.00
N SER A 6 -41.79 19.63 -27.57
CA SER A 6 -40.83 20.69 -27.89
C SER A 6 -39.46 20.07 -28.15
N LEU A 7 -39.16 19.94 -29.44
CA LEU A 7 -37.82 20.03 -30.00
C LEU A 7 -37.38 21.50 -29.93
N CYS A 8 -36.14 21.78 -29.51
CA CYS A 8 -35.40 22.90 -30.08
C CYS A 8 -33.90 22.62 -30.00
N GLY A 9 -33.22 22.85 -31.12
CA GLY A 9 -31.81 22.55 -31.31
C GLY A 9 -30.95 23.80 -31.39
N TYR A 10 -29.66 23.51 -31.56
CA TYR A 10 -28.56 24.33 -32.04
C TYR A 10 -28.20 25.62 -31.28
N GLN A 11 -26.96 25.66 -30.80
CA GLN A 11 -26.02 26.69 -31.26
C GLN A 11 -24.56 26.23 -31.13
N LEU A 12 -23.94 26.05 -32.30
CA LEU A 12 -22.50 26.00 -32.51
C LEU A 12 -21.95 27.44 -32.33
N TYR A 13 -20.99 27.62 -31.44
CA TYR A 13 -20.19 28.84 -31.42
C TYR A 13 -18.87 28.60 -32.16
N THR A 14 -18.85 29.01 -33.42
CA THR A 14 -17.64 29.44 -34.13
C THR A 14 -17.27 30.84 -33.63
N CYS A 15 -16.02 31.07 -33.22
CA CYS A 15 -15.50 32.42 -33.04
C CYS A 15 -14.24 32.59 -33.88
N SER A 16 -14.32 33.47 -34.87
CA SER A 16 -13.21 33.89 -35.72
C SER A 16 -12.47 35.08 -35.09
N SER A 17 -11.17 35.14 -35.39
CA SER A 17 -10.38 36.34 -35.65
C SER A 17 -10.61 37.59 -34.78
N GLY A 18 -9.73 37.81 -33.80
CA GLY A 18 -9.50 39.11 -33.18
C GLY A 18 -8.00 39.37 -33.05
N LYS A 19 -7.47 40.31 -33.85
CA LYS A 19 -6.12 40.87 -33.72
C LYS A 19 -6.09 41.81 -32.51
N THR A 20 -5.13 41.66 -31.61
CA THR A 20 -4.65 42.80 -30.80
C THR A 20 -3.22 42.61 -30.30
N GLN A 21 -2.36 43.49 -30.80
CA GLN A 21 -1.14 44.10 -30.25
C GLN A 21 -0.16 43.27 -29.40
N LEU A 22 0.99 42.99 -30.05
CA LEU A 22 2.27 42.63 -29.45
C LEU A 22 2.88 43.85 -28.76
N ASN A 23 3.22 43.74 -27.46
CA ASN A 23 4.17 44.64 -26.81
C ASN A 23 5.52 43.92 -26.60
N SER A 24 6.58 44.63 -26.95
CA SER A 24 7.97 44.19 -27.04
C SER A 24 8.58 43.74 -25.71
N PHE A 25 9.31 42.62 -25.71
CA PHE A 25 10.35 42.34 -24.72
C PHE A 25 11.67 41.93 -25.39
N LYS A 26 12.76 42.39 -24.78
CA LYS A 26 14.13 42.50 -25.31
C LYS A 26 14.78 41.15 -25.60
N LYS A 27 15.58 41.13 -26.68
CA LYS A 27 16.53 40.08 -27.07
C LYS A 27 17.65 39.92 -26.04
N GLY A 28 17.94 38.68 -25.65
CA GLY A 28 19.23 38.23 -25.12
C GLY A 28 19.64 36.96 -25.84
N SER A 29 20.67 37.05 -26.69
CA SER A 29 21.24 35.94 -27.45
C SER A 29 22.29 35.19 -26.62
N ILE A 30 22.19 33.86 -26.55
CA ILE A 30 23.28 32.99 -26.09
C ILE A 30 23.85 32.28 -27.32
N SER A 31 25.13 32.51 -27.58
CA SER A 31 25.90 31.88 -28.66
C SER A 31 26.38 30.49 -28.24
N VAL A 32 26.11 29.48 -29.06
CA VAL A 32 26.72 28.14 -28.97
C VAL A 32 27.89 28.11 -29.94
N SER A 33 29.12 27.95 -29.44
CA SER A 33 30.30 27.71 -30.26
C SER A 33 30.52 26.20 -30.45
N SER A 34 30.34 25.73 -31.67
CA SER A 34 30.77 24.41 -32.12
C SER A 34 32.22 24.50 -32.60
N THR A 35 33.13 23.72 -32.02
CA THR A 35 34.39 23.38 -32.67
C THR A 35 34.53 21.86 -32.67
N ALA A 36 34.52 21.30 -33.87
CA ALA A 36 34.85 19.91 -34.15
C ALA A 36 36.23 19.90 -34.82
N THR A 37 37.08 18.95 -34.45
CA THR A 37 37.98 18.26 -35.38
C THR A 37 38.31 16.86 -34.82
N PRO A 38 38.63 15.89 -35.70
CA PRO A 38 38.43 14.46 -35.45
C PRO A 38 39.75 13.73 -35.14
N HIS A 39 39.68 12.60 -34.44
CA HIS A 39 40.47 11.37 -34.68
C HIS A 39 40.24 10.36 -33.53
N GLY A 40 39.86 9.13 -33.86
CA GLY A 40 39.87 8.01 -32.90
C GLY A 40 38.82 6.94 -33.21
N PHE A 41 39.28 5.81 -33.73
CA PHE A 41 38.51 4.60 -34.08
C PHE A 41 37.58 4.10 -32.95
N LEU A 42 36.35 3.69 -33.31
CA LEU A 42 35.45 2.90 -32.46
C LEU A 42 35.61 1.40 -32.78
N SER A 43 36.07 0.63 -31.80
CA SER A 43 35.95 -0.83 -31.77
C SER A 43 34.62 -1.20 -31.09
N PHE A 44 33.77 -1.94 -31.79
CA PHE A 44 32.57 -2.55 -31.20
C PHE A 44 32.95 -3.72 -30.29
N GLY A 45 32.55 -3.64 -29.02
CA GLY A 45 32.51 -4.77 -28.09
C GLY A 45 31.15 -4.79 -27.40
N GLN A 46 30.41 -5.88 -27.57
CA GLN A 46 29.11 -6.14 -26.92
C GLN A 46 29.31 -6.47 -25.43
N ASN A 47 28.51 -5.87 -24.52
CA ASN A 47 27.90 -6.52 -23.34
C ASN A 47 26.96 -5.59 -22.54
N PRO A 48 26.11 -6.12 -21.62
CA PRO A 48 24.67 -5.84 -21.57
C PRO A 48 24.27 -4.60 -20.76
N GLN A 49 23.12 -4.02 -21.13
CA GLN A 49 22.52 -2.84 -20.52
C GLN A 49 22.01 -3.11 -19.10
N PHE A 50 22.81 -2.72 -18.11
CA PHE A 50 22.30 -2.25 -16.83
C PHE A 50 21.56 -0.93 -17.07
N GLN A 51 20.24 -0.89 -16.86
CA GLN A 51 19.55 0.40 -16.68
C GLN A 51 19.94 0.96 -15.31
N ARG A 52 21.09 1.64 -15.29
CA ARG A 52 21.47 2.55 -14.21
C ARG A 52 20.47 3.70 -14.23
N ALA A 53 19.86 4.02 -13.08
CA ALA A 53 19.14 5.28 -12.91
C ALA A 53 20.06 6.43 -13.40
N LEU A 54 19.53 7.27 -14.29
CA LEU A 54 20.25 8.38 -14.91
C LEU A 54 20.39 9.51 -13.89
N PHE A 55 21.35 9.37 -12.99
CA PHE A 55 21.72 10.46 -12.09
C PHE A 55 22.63 11.44 -12.84
N VAL A 56 22.20 12.69 -12.95
CA VAL A 56 23.08 13.76 -13.40
C VAL A 56 23.79 14.34 -12.18
N ARG A 57 25.11 14.11 -12.10
CA ARG A 57 25.97 14.67 -11.06
C ARG A 57 26.71 15.88 -11.61
N ALA A 58 26.40 17.06 -11.08
CA ALA A 58 27.12 18.29 -11.42
C ALA A 58 27.89 18.80 -10.19
N THR A 59 29.17 19.07 -10.35
CA THR A 59 30.04 19.67 -9.33
C THR A 59 30.40 21.09 -9.75
N ALA A 60 30.02 22.09 -8.96
CA ALA A 60 30.43 23.47 -9.15
C ALA A 60 31.52 23.83 -8.13
N SER A 61 32.65 24.37 -8.59
CA SER A 61 33.68 24.97 -7.74
C SER A 61 33.79 26.46 -8.08
N SER A 62 33.57 27.33 -7.10
CA SER A 62 33.87 28.76 -7.23
C SER A 62 35.23 29.06 -6.59
N ASP A 63 36.16 29.62 -7.35
CA ASP A 63 37.44 30.10 -6.83
C ASP A 63 37.25 31.51 -6.24
N SER A 64 36.99 31.56 -4.93
CA SER A 64 37.22 32.76 -4.13
C SER A 64 38.09 32.37 -2.95
N LYS A 65 39.15 33.16 -2.70
CA LYS A 65 40.05 33.04 -1.54
C LYS A 65 39.24 33.16 -0.24
N THR A 66 38.64 32.06 0.21
CA THR A 66 38.14 31.72 1.55
C THR A 66 37.19 30.51 1.42
N GLY A 67 37.68 29.31 1.78
CA GLY A 67 36.85 28.11 2.00
C GLY A 67 36.22 27.45 0.76
N ARG A 68 36.74 26.30 0.34
CA ARG A 68 36.08 25.44 -0.66
C ARG A 68 34.74 24.92 -0.09
N LYS A 69 33.61 25.38 -0.62
CA LYS A 69 32.33 24.68 -0.48
C LYS A 69 32.10 23.85 -1.73
N GLN A 70 32.08 22.53 -1.57
CA GLN A 70 31.68 21.60 -2.62
C GLN A 70 30.18 21.38 -2.47
N VAL A 71 29.42 21.70 -3.52
CA VAL A 71 27.97 21.46 -3.57
C VAL A 71 27.74 20.32 -4.55
N GLU A 72 27.21 19.20 -4.05
CA GLU A 72 26.79 18.07 -4.88
C GLU A 72 25.30 18.25 -5.21
N ILE A 73 24.98 18.35 -6.50
CA ILE A 73 23.60 18.38 -6.98
C ILE A 73 23.33 17.02 -7.60
N ILE A 74 22.45 16.25 -6.95
CA ILE A 74 21.92 14.99 -7.47
C ILE A 74 20.57 15.32 -8.10
N TYR A 75 20.46 15.13 -9.41
CA TYR A 75 19.19 15.26 -10.12
C TYR A 75 18.63 13.87 -10.43
N ASP A 76 17.46 13.57 -9.86
CA ASP A 76 16.67 12.37 -10.15
C ASP A 76 15.46 12.77 -11.02
N PRO A 77 15.48 12.44 -12.33
CA PRO A 77 14.41 12.79 -13.25
C PRO A 77 13.05 12.16 -12.88
N GLU A 78 13.06 10.99 -12.23
CA GLU A 78 11.81 10.33 -11.80
C GLU A 78 11.24 11.01 -10.56
N GLU A 79 12.08 11.42 -9.63
CA GLU A 79 11.67 12.20 -8.46
C GLU A 79 11.09 13.56 -8.86
N GLU A 80 11.72 14.28 -9.79
CA GLU A 80 11.19 15.56 -10.28
C GLU A 80 9.91 15.39 -11.09
N LEU A 81 9.80 14.34 -11.90
CA LEU A 81 8.54 14.03 -12.58
C LEU A 81 7.41 13.76 -11.57
N ASN A 82 7.73 13.09 -10.46
CA ASN A 82 6.76 12.84 -9.39
C ASN A 82 6.36 14.14 -8.67
N LYS A 83 7.30 15.06 -8.41
CA LYS A 83 7.02 16.37 -7.80
C LYS A 83 6.18 17.27 -8.69
N LEU A 84 6.54 17.39 -9.97
CA LEU A 84 5.77 18.15 -10.96
C LEU A 84 4.36 17.57 -11.13
N ALA A 85 4.22 16.24 -11.11
CA ALA A 85 2.91 15.60 -11.11
C ALA A 85 2.10 15.98 -9.85
N ASP A 86 2.73 15.96 -8.66
CA ASP A 86 2.08 16.36 -7.39
C ASP A 86 1.61 17.84 -7.42
N GLU A 87 2.29 18.73 -8.13
CA GLU A 87 1.88 20.15 -8.30
C GLU A 87 0.69 20.31 -9.25
N VAL A 88 0.64 19.55 -10.34
CA VAL A 88 -0.46 19.56 -11.31
C VAL A 88 -1.76 19.02 -10.69
N ASP A 89 -1.65 18.04 -9.78
CA ASP A 89 -2.79 17.40 -9.11
C ASP A 89 -3.64 18.34 -8.26
N LYS A 90 -3.06 19.43 -7.76
CA LYS A 90 -3.81 20.41 -6.94
C LYS A 90 -4.89 21.15 -7.73
N ASN A 91 -4.88 21.09 -9.06
CA ASN A 91 -5.66 21.99 -9.93
C ASN A 91 -6.57 21.29 -10.96
N ALA A 92 -6.73 19.96 -10.95
CA ALA A 92 -7.54 19.23 -11.95
C ALA A 92 -8.55 18.23 -11.32
N GLY A 93 -9.72 18.04 -11.94
CA GLY A 93 -10.66 16.98 -11.52
C GLY A 93 -10.03 15.59 -11.67
N LEU A 94 -10.24 14.68 -10.69
CA LEU A 94 -9.70 13.30 -10.56
C LEU A 94 -8.56 12.97 -11.54
N SER A 95 -7.48 13.75 -11.51
CA SER A 95 -6.30 13.51 -12.36
C SER A 95 -5.42 12.42 -11.76
N ARG A 96 -5.44 12.32 -10.43
CA ARG A 96 -4.65 11.39 -9.64
C ARG A 96 -5.29 11.13 -8.28
N LEU A 97 -5.03 9.95 -7.75
CA LEU A 97 -5.33 9.54 -6.38
C LEU A 97 -4.03 9.22 -5.65
N ASN A 98 -3.93 9.67 -4.40
CA ASN A 98 -2.90 9.27 -3.46
C ASN A 98 -3.58 8.48 -2.34
N LEU A 99 -3.44 7.16 -2.37
CA LEU A 99 -4.19 6.25 -1.52
C LEU A 99 -3.29 5.55 -0.52
N PHE A 100 -3.80 5.38 0.69
CA PHE A 100 -3.18 4.56 1.71
C PHE A 100 -3.59 3.09 1.50
N SER A 101 -2.62 2.19 1.50
CA SER A 101 -2.82 0.75 1.36
C SER A 101 -2.40 0.08 2.66
N PRO A 102 -3.34 -0.11 3.61
CA PRO A 102 -3.02 -0.55 4.96
C PRO A 102 -2.62 -2.03 5.01
N CYS A 103 -1.98 -2.44 6.10
CA CYS A 103 -1.74 -3.85 6.40
C CYS A 103 -2.90 -4.46 7.18
N LYS A 104 -2.83 -5.77 7.35
CA LYS A 104 -3.63 -6.51 8.30
C LYS A 104 -2.76 -7.26 9.30
N ILE A 105 -3.37 -7.65 10.41
CA ILE A 105 -2.88 -8.70 11.29
C ILE A 105 -3.95 -9.78 11.47
N ASN A 106 -3.49 -10.98 11.83
CA ASN A 106 -4.36 -12.06 12.29
C ASN A 106 -4.36 -12.04 13.81
N VAL A 107 -5.41 -11.52 14.45
CA VAL A 107 -5.50 -11.51 15.93
C VAL A 107 -5.52 -12.96 16.45
N PHE A 108 -6.24 -13.84 15.75
CA PHE A 108 -6.04 -15.28 15.81
C PHE A 108 -6.11 -15.86 14.40
N LEU A 109 -5.50 -17.02 14.18
CA LEU A 109 -5.57 -17.81 12.94
C LEU A 109 -5.65 -19.29 13.32
N ARG A 110 -6.77 -19.91 12.97
CA ARG A 110 -7.03 -21.32 13.19
C ARG A 110 -7.15 -22.06 11.88
N ILE A 111 -6.53 -23.23 11.79
CA ILE A 111 -6.72 -24.14 10.67
C ILE A 111 -7.77 -25.17 11.07
N THR A 112 -8.90 -25.18 10.38
CA THR A 112 -10.08 -25.98 10.72
C THR A 112 -10.16 -27.29 9.95
N GLY A 113 -9.45 -27.41 8.82
CA GLY A 113 -9.40 -28.63 8.04
C GLY A 113 -8.50 -28.54 6.82
N LYS A 114 -8.24 -29.70 6.19
CA LYS A 114 -7.60 -29.78 4.88
C LYS A 114 -8.67 -30.00 3.82
N ARG A 115 -8.55 -29.28 2.71
CA ARG A 115 -9.50 -29.30 1.60
C ARG A 115 -9.06 -30.28 0.52
N GLU A 116 -10.02 -30.69 -0.31
CA GLU A 116 -9.77 -31.56 -1.47
C GLU A 116 -8.95 -30.85 -2.56
N ASP A 117 -9.05 -29.52 -2.65
CA ASP A 117 -8.32 -28.68 -3.61
C ASP A 117 -6.83 -28.45 -3.24
N GLY A 118 -6.35 -29.06 -2.16
CA GLY A 118 -4.98 -28.94 -1.68
C GLY A 118 -4.71 -27.73 -0.77
N TYR A 119 -5.71 -26.87 -0.55
CA TYR A 119 -5.65 -25.79 0.44
C TYR A 119 -6.10 -26.27 1.83
N HIS A 120 -6.14 -25.35 2.78
CA HIS A 120 -6.67 -25.56 4.12
C HIS A 120 -7.81 -24.59 4.38
N ASP A 121 -8.84 -25.09 5.07
CA ASP A 121 -9.85 -24.21 5.65
C ASP A 121 -9.28 -23.56 6.90
N LEU A 122 -9.51 -22.26 7.03
CA LEU A 122 -9.10 -21.46 8.16
C LEU A 122 -10.27 -20.67 8.73
N ALA A 123 -10.11 -20.22 9.96
CA ALA A 123 -10.97 -19.27 10.64
C ALA A 123 -10.09 -18.27 11.38
N SER A 124 -10.30 -16.97 11.17
CA SER A 124 -9.38 -15.95 11.67
C SER A 124 -10.10 -14.62 11.87
N LEU A 125 -9.78 -13.92 12.96
CA LEU A 125 -10.09 -12.50 13.09
C LEU A 125 -8.98 -11.70 12.41
N PHE A 126 -9.29 -11.15 11.24
CA PHE A 126 -8.41 -10.21 10.56
C PHE A 126 -8.73 -8.79 11.05
N HIS A 127 -7.68 -7.98 11.27
CA HIS A 127 -7.85 -6.58 11.57
C HIS A 127 -6.87 -5.72 10.79
N VAL A 128 -7.35 -4.64 10.18
CA VAL A 128 -6.54 -3.63 9.51
C VAL A 128 -5.75 -2.83 10.53
N ILE A 129 -4.51 -2.47 10.21
CA ILE A 129 -3.64 -1.68 11.08
C ILE A 129 -3.16 -0.42 10.37
N SER A 130 -2.67 0.55 11.16
CA SER A 130 -2.19 1.84 10.70
C SER A 130 -0.85 1.82 9.94
N LEU A 131 -0.15 0.68 9.90
CA LEU A 131 0.99 0.48 9.02
C LEU A 131 0.51 0.17 7.60
N GLY A 132 1.05 0.81 6.58
CA GLY A 132 0.70 0.54 5.19
C GLY A 132 1.65 1.17 4.17
N ASP A 133 1.42 0.82 2.91
CA ASP A 133 2.08 1.41 1.75
C ASP A 133 1.30 2.64 1.26
N LYS A 134 1.90 3.45 0.38
CA LYS A 134 1.21 4.53 -0.34
C LYS A 134 1.20 4.24 -1.83
N ILE A 135 0.07 4.50 -2.48
CA ILE A 135 -0.09 4.29 -3.92
C ILE A 135 -0.49 5.61 -4.56
N LYS A 136 0.38 6.11 -5.44
CA LYS A 136 0.03 7.19 -6.36
C LYS A 136 -0.54 6.58 -7.63
N PHE A 137 -1.70 7.03 -8.07
CA PHE A 137 -2.48 6.36 -9.10
C PHE A 137 -3.12 7.38 -10.04
N SER A 138 -2.89 7.28 -11.36
CA SER A 138 -3.50 8.13 -12.37
C SER A 138 -3.77 7.36 -13.66
N LEU A 139 -4.56 7.93 -14.56
CA LEU A 139 -4.67 7.41 -15.92
C LEU A 139 -3.29 7.45 -16.61
N ALA A 140 -2.93 6.34 -17.25
CA ALA A 140 -1.72 6.29 -18.06
C ALA A 140 -1.86 7.21 -19.28
N PRO A 141 -0.78 7.90 -19.70
CA PRO A 141 -0.78 8.61 -20.98
C PRO A 141 -0.98 7.68 -22.19
N SER A 142 -0.69 6.38 -22.02
CA SER A 142 -0.81 5.35 -23.04
C SER A 142 -2.03 4.49 -22.77
N LYS A 143 -2.87 4.26 -23.79
CA LYS A 143 -4.05 3.39 -23.73
C LYS A 143 -3.77 1.93 -24.10
N SER A 144 -2.57 1.41 -23.83
CA SER A 144 -2.23 0.04 -24.23
C SER A 144 -1.54 -0.79 -23.15
N LYS A 145 -1.03 -0.16 -22.09
CA LYS A 145 -0.42 -0.88 -20.97
C LYS A 145 -0.43 -0.04 -19.70
N ASP A 146 -0.58 -0.72 -18.57
CA ASP A 146 -0.32 -0.13 -17.26
C ASP A 146 1.19 0.11 -17.10
N ARG A 147 1.55 1.12 -16.29
CA ARG A 147 2.92 1.39 -15.88
C ARG A 147 2.99 1.32 -14.37
N LEU A 148 3.77 0.39 -13.84
CA LEU A 148 4.00 0.25 -12.41
C LEU A 148 5.47 0.55 -12.09
N SER A 149 5.70 1.39 -11.08
CA SER A 149 7.01 1.62 -10.47
C SER A 149 6.93 1.54 -8.96
N THR A 150 8.07 1.39 -8.29
CA THR A 150 8.17 1.38 -6.83
C THR A 150 9.55 1.85 -6.37
N ASN A 151 9.64 2.34 -5.14
CA ASN A 151 10.89 2.75 -4.49
C ASN A 151 11.76 1.59 -3.99
N VAL A 152 11.23 0.36 -3.96
CA VAL A 152 11.94 -0.83 -3.44
C VAL A 152 12.33 -1.79 -4.56
N SER A 153 13.59 -2.21 -4.58
CA SER A 153 14.05 -3.21 -5.55
C SER A 153 13.50 -4.61 -5.25
N GLY A 154 13.37 -5.44 -6.29
CA GLY A 154 12.91 -6.83 -6.14
C GLY A 154 11.39 -7.03 -6.06
N VAL A 155 10.60 -5.96 -5.97
CA VAL A 155 9.15 -6.03 -6.21
C VAL A 155 8.90 -6.21 -7.71
N PRO A 156 8.19 -7.26 -8.16
CA PRO A 156 7.88 -7.43 -9.58
C PRO A 156 7.09 -6.23 -10.11
N LEU A 157 7.43 -5.73 -11.30
CA LEU A 157 6.72 -4.64 -11.97
C LEU A 157 5.89 -5.12 -13.17
N ASP A 158 5.80 -6.44 -13.34
CA ASP A 158 5.14 -7.14 -14.45
C ASP A 158 3.83 -7.81 -13.99
N ASP A 159 3.28 -8.71 -14.82
CA ASP A 159 2.03 -9.46 -14.56
C ASP A 159 2.09 -10.36 -13.32
N LYS A 160 3.26 -10.53 -12.69
CA LYS A 160 3.36 -11.24 -11.41
C LYS A 160 2.88 -10.36 -10.25
N ASN A 161 2.91 -9.03 -10.39
CA ASN A 161 2.46 -8.10 -9.36
C ASN A 161 0.93 -8.12 -9.20
N LEU A 162 0.45 -8.19 -7.96
CA LEU A 162 -0.98 -8.22 -7.67
C LEU A 162 -1.71 -6.93 -8.07
N ILE A 163 -1.04 -5.77 -8.11
CA ILE A 163 -1.60 -4.53 -8.65
C ILE A 163 -1.96 -4.71 -10.14
N ILE A 164 -1.01 -5.21 -10.94
CA ILE A 164 -1.25 -5.43 -12.38
C ILE A 164 -2.36 -6.47 -12.61
N LYS A 165 -2.37 -7.55 -11.80
CA LYS A 165 -3.45 -8.55 -11.84
C LYS A 165 -4.81 -7.95 -11.48
N ALA A 166 -4.88 -7.06 -10.48
CA ALA A 166 -6.08 -6.33 -10.12
C ALA A 166 -6.60 -5.46 -11.27
N LEU A 167 -5.74 -4.68 -11.92
CA LEU A 167 -6.14 -3.83 -13.05
C LEU A 167 -6.62 -4.65 -14.26
N ASN A 168 -5.92 -5.75 -14.57
CA ASN A 168 -6.34 -6.70 -15.60
C ASN A 168 -7.71 -7.33 -15.29
N LEU A 169 -7.93 -7.76 -14.04
CA LEU A 169 -9.20 -8.31 -13.59
C LEU A 169 -10.32 -7.28 -13.68
N TYR A 170 -10.07 -6.05 -13.23
CA TYR A 170 -11.05 -4.96 -13.29
C TYR A 170 -11.51 -4.69 -14.72
N ARG A 171 -10.56 -4.56 -15.67
CA ARG A 171 -10.89 -4.40 -17.09
C ARG A 171 -11.68 -5.58 -17.63
N LYS A 172 -11.29 -6.81 -17.30
CA LYS A 172 -12.00 -8.04 -17.71
C LYS A 172 -13.45 -8.06 -17.22
N LYS A 173 -13.72 -7.60 -15.99
CA LYS A 173 -15.06 -7.61 -15.38
C LYS A 173 -15.96 -6.47 -15.88
N THR A 174 -15.37 -5.32 -16.21
CA THR A 174 -16.12 -4.10 -16.54
C THR A 174 -16.16 -3.76 -18.02
N GLY A 175 -15.28 -4.34 -18.83
CA GLY A 175 -15.10 -3.96 -20.24
C GLY A 175 -14.45 -2.58 -20.42
N THR A 176 -13.92 -1.97 -19.36
CA THR A 176 -13.22 -0.69 -19.45
C THR A 176 -11.89 -0.85 -20.18
N ASP A 177 -11.49 0.21 -20.90
CA ASP A 177 -10.21 0.28 -21.63
C ASP A 177 -9.26 1.33 -21.00
N ASN A 178 -9.37 1.48 -19.68
CA ASN A 178 -8.51 2.38 -18.92
C ASN A 178 -7.23 1.67 -18.50
N PHE A 179 -6.11 2.32 -18.79
CA PHE A 179 -4.79 1.91 -18.32
C PHE A 179 -4.26 2.96 -17.36
N PHE A 180 -3.41 2.54 -16.45
CA PHE A 180 -3.03 3.36 -15.30
C PHE A 180 -1.50 3.47 -15.15
N TRP A 181 -1.07 4.65 -14.72
CA TRP A 181 0.23 4.84 -14.14
C TRP A 181 0.08 4.69 -12.62
N VAL A 182 0.91 3.83 -12.04
CA VAL A 182 0.89 3.48 -10.63
C VAL A 182 2.31 3.56 -10.08
N HIS A 183 2.48 4.31 -9.00
CA HIS A 183 3.71 4.28 -8.22
C HIS A 183 3.41 3.79 -6.81
N LEU A 184 4.05 2.70 -6.42
CA LEU A 184 3.95 2.09 -5.10
C LEU A 184 5.13 2.57 -4.24
N ASP A 185 4.85 3.44 -3.27
CA ASP A 185 5.78 3.72 -2.18
C ASP A 185 5.61 2.65 -1.10
N LYS A 186 6.51 1.66 -1.13
CA LYS A 186 6.47 0.47 -0.32
C LYS A 186 7.24 0.68 0.98
N LYS A 187 6.50 0.64 2.10
CA LYS A 187 7.04 0.66 3.47
C LYS A 187 6.92 -0.71 4.14
N VAL A 188 5.89 -1.47 3.76
CA VAL A 188 5.58 -2.76 4.37
C VAL A 188 6.58 -3.80 3.88
N PRO A 189 7.32 -4.49 4.78
CA PRO A 189 8.28 -5.50 4.36
C PRO A 189 7.61 -6.66 3.62
N THR A 190 8.25 -7.12 2.54
CA THR A 190 7.80 -8.31 1.80
C THR A 190 7.94 -9.56 2.67
N GLY A 191 6.99 -10.50 2.57
CA GLY A 191 7.02 -11.75 3.33
C GLY A 191 6.83 -11.57 4.84
N ALA A 192 6.14 -10.50 5.25
CA ALA A 192 5.89 -10.17 6.66
C ALA A 192 4.65 -10.85 7.27
N GLY A 193 3.78 -11.49 6.47
CA GLY A 193 2.51 -12.04 6.95
C GLY A 193 1.44 -10.97 7.22
N LEU A 194 1.68 -9.74 6.74
CA LEU A 194 0.84 -8.55 6.96
C LEU A 194 -0.12 -8.22 5.80
N GLY A 195 -0.14 -9.04 4.75
CA GLY A 195 -1.05 -8.85 3.62
C GLY A 195 -0.78 -7.61 2.74
N GLY A 196 0.41 -6.99 2.81
CA GLY A 196 0.70 -5.74 2.09
C GLY A 196 0.44 -5.81 0.57
N GLY A 197 0.92 -6.87 -0.10
CA GLY A 197 0.65 -7.04 -1.54
C GLY A 197 -0.84 -7.22 -1.87
N SER A 198 -1.58 -7.90 -1.00
CA SER A 198 -3.03 -8.07 -1.13
C SER A 198 -3.77 -6.74 -0.96
N SER A 199 -3.35 -5.93 0.02
CA SER A 199 -3.85 -4.57 0.21
C SER A 199 -3.58 -3.69 -1.01
N ASN A 200 -2.38 -3.78 -1.59
CA ASN A 200 -2.04 -2.98 -2.76
C ASN A 200 -2.96 -3.31 -3.94
N ALA A 201 -3.32 -4.58 -4.11
CA ALA A 201 -4.26 -5.04 -5.13
C ALA A 201 -5.69 -4.54 -4.90
N ALA A 202 -6.19 -4.64 -3.66
CA ALA A 202 -7.51 -4.10 -3.30
C ALA A 202 -7.59 -2.59 -3.52
N THR A 203 -6.55 -1.87 -3.11
CA THR A 203 -6.42 -0.41 -3.32
C THR A 203 -6.44 -0.06 -4.81
N ALA A 204 -5.75 -0.85 -5.65
CA ALA A 204 -5.73 -0.65 -7.09
C ALA A 204 -7.10 -0.94 -7.75
N LEU A 205 -7.81 -1.99 -7.32
CA LEU A 205 -9.19 -2.26 -7.77
C LEU A 205 -10.13 -1.11 -7.42
N TRP A 206 -10.06 -0.64 -6.16
CA TRP A 206 -10.87 0.48 -5.71
C TRP A 206 -10.57 1.76 -6.49
N ALA A 207 -9.29 2.08 -6.68
CA ALA A 207 -8.86 3.25 -7.48
C ALA A 207 -9.36 3.18 -8.92
N ALA A 208 -9.19 2.04 -9.60
CA ALA A 208 -9.66 1.85 -10.97
C ALA A 208 -11.19 2.06 -11.08
N ASN A 209 -11.95 1.61 -10.07
CA ASN A 209 -13.39 1.85 -9.99
C ASN A 209 -13.72 3.34 -9.86
N GLN A 210 -12.99 4.10 -9.03
CA GLN A 210 -13.20 5.55 -8.91
C GLN A 210 -12.96 6.27 -10.24
N PHE A 211 -11.89 5.92 -10.97
CA PHE A 211 -11.61 6.51 -12.28
C PHE A 211 -12.64 6.13 -13.36
N ALA A 212 -13.36 5.02 -13.19
CA ALA A 212 -14.45 4.61 -14.07
C ALA A 212 -15.81 5.21 -13.68
N GLY A 213 -15.88 6.03 -12.63
CA GLY A 213 -17.13 6.60 -12.13
C GLY A 213 -17.92 5.69 -11.19
N GLY A 214 -17.27 4.70 -10.56
CA GLY A 214 -17.89 3.85 -9.54
C GLY A 214 -18.91 2.85 -10.09
N ILE A 215 -18.65 2.31 -11.29
CA ILE A 215 -19.58 1.41 -11.99
C ILE A 215 -19.79 0.05 -11.30
N ALA A 216 -18.82 -0.39 -10.49
CA ALA A 216 -18.92 -1.59 -9.67
C ALA A 216 -19.22 -1.23 -8.22
N SER A 217 -20.05 -2.03 -7.54
CA SER A 217 -20.25 -1.88 -6.10
C SER A 217 -19.03 -2.38 -5.32
N GLU A 218 -18.87 -1.98 -4.05
CA GLU A 218 -17.80 -2.54 -3.20
C GLU A 218 -17.92 -4.05 -3.03
N ASN A 219 -19.15 -4.58 -2.99
CA ASN A 219 -19.40 -6.03 -2.95
C ASN A 219 -18.87 -6.74 -4.21
N ASP A 220 -19.09 -6.14 -5.38
CA ASP A 220 -18.57 -6.70 -6.65
C ASP A 220 -17.04 -6.74 -6.62
N LEU A 221 -16.40 -5.64 -6.18
CA LEU A 221 -14.94 -5.56 -6.06
C LEU A 221 -14.40 -6.59 -5.07
N GLN A 222 -15.07 -6.75 -3.92
CA GLN A 222 -14.74 -7.74 -2.92
C GLN A 222 -14.82 -9.16 -3.49
N GLU A 223 -15.93 -9.51 -4.14
CA GLU A 223 -16.13 -10.82 -4.76
C GLU A 223 -15.07 -11.12 -5.81
N TRP A 224 -14.86 -10.21 -6.77
CA TRP A 224 -13.89 -10.42 -7.86
C TRP A 224 -12.47 -10.58 -7.32
N SER A 225 -12.11 -9.82 -6.29
CA SER A 225 -10.75 -9.83 -5.74
C SER A 225 -10.31 -11.19 -5.18
N SER A 226 -11.27 -12.05 -4.81
CA SER A 226 -10.99 -13.42 -4.36
C SER A 226 -10.34 -14.31 -5.45
N GLU A 227 -10.52 -13.96 -6.74
CA GLU A 227 -9.92 -14.70 -7.87
C GLU A 227 -8.39 -14.56 -7.92
N ILE A 228 -7.85 -13.47 -7.39
CA ILE A 228 -6.41 -13.15 -7.46
C ILE A 228 -5.68 -13.31 -6.12
N GLY A 229 -6.40 -13.43 -5.00
CA GLY A 229 -5.80 -13.72 -3.70
C GLY A 229 -6.79 -13.76 -2.54
N SER A 230 -6.62 -14.73 -1.64
CA SER A 230 -7.55 -14.99 -0.53
C SER A 230 -7.63 -13.87 0.51
N ASP A 231 -6.55 -13.12 0.72
CA ASP A 231 -6.51 -11.99 1.67
C ASP A 231 -7.05 -10.68 1.06
N ILE A 232 -7.25 -10.59 -0.26
CA ILE A 232 -7.63 -9.32 -0.93
C ILE A 232 -9.06 -8.88 -0.57
N PRO A 233 -10.07 -9.78 -0.55
CA PRO A 233 -11.43 -9.42 -0.17
C PRO A 233 -11.54 -8.74 1.20
N PHE A 234 -10.65 -9.09 2.14
CA PHE A 234 -10.66 -8.52 3.49
C PHE A 234 -10.46 -7.01 3.50
N PHE A 235 -9.66 -6.46 2.58
CA PHE A 235 -9.39 -5.02 2.53
C PHE A 235 -10.59 -4.19 2.04
N PHE A 236 -11.69 -4.83 1.63
CA PHE A 236 -12.98 -4.17 1.42
C PHE A 236 -13.87 -4.16 2.67
N SER A 237 -13.45 -4.75 3.80
CA SER A 237 -14.14 -4.65 5.08
C SER A 237 -14.11 -3.23 5.68
N HIS A 238 -14.75 -3.03 6.83
CA HIS A 238 -14.67 -1.76 7.57
C HIS A 238 -13.52 -1.71 8.58
N GLY A 239 -12.67 -2.75 8.64
CA GLY A 239 -11.47 -2.78 9.46
C GLY A 239 -11.29 -4.08 10.25
N ALA A 240 -12.38 -4.71 10.68
CA ALA A 240 -12.35 -5.96 11.40
C ALA A 240 -13.31 -6.96 10.75
N ALA A 241 -12.85 -8.19 10.49
CA ALA A 241 -13.68 -9.21 9.90
C ALA A 241 -13.32 -10.60 10.43
N TYR A 242 -14.35 -11.43 10.58
CA TYR A 242 -14.19 -12.85 10.76
C TYR A 242 -14.10 -13.52 9.39
N CYS A 243 -12.91 -14.02 9.05
CA CYS A 243 -12.61 -14.59 7.75
C CYS A 243 -12.56 -16.12 7.82
N THR A 244 -13.21 -16.78 6.86
CA THR A 244 -13.25 -18.25 6.74
C THR A 244 -12.92 -18.73 5.32
N GLY A 245 -13.02 -20.04 5.07
CA GLY A 245 -12.56 -20.65 3.81
C GLY A 245 -11.04 -20.65 3.78
N ARG A 246 -10.42 -20.13 2.72
CA ARG A 246 -8.98 -19.83 2.65
C ARG A 246 -8.65 -18.43 3.19
N GLY A 247 -9.65 -17.71 3.70
CA GLY A 247 -9.60 -16.30 4.12
C GLY A 247 -10.44 -15.37 3.23
N GLU A 248 -10.96 -15.86 2.11
CA GLU A 248 -11.74 -15.10 1.13
C GLU A 248 -13.20 -14.91 1.51
N VAL A 249 -13.74 -15.74 2.41
CA VAL A 249 -15.11 -15.59 2.91
C VAL A 249 -15.07 -14.61 4.08
N VAL A 250 -15.37 -13.35 3.78
CA VAL A 250 -15.24 -12.22 4.72
C VAL A 250 -16.60 -11.91 5.34
N GLN A 251 -16.72 -12.09 6.65
CA GLN A 251 -17.82 -11.57 7.44
C GLN A 251 -17.36 -10.33 8.19
N ASP A 252 -17.75 -9.15 7.71
CA ASP A 252 -17.45 -7.88 8.38
C ASP A 252 -18.14 -7.83 9.76
N ILE A 253 -17.41 -7.34 10.75
CA ILE A 253 -17.91 -7.22 12.13
C ILE A 253 -17.55 -5.84 12.70
N PRO A 254 -18.35 -5.30 13.64
CA PRO A 254 -17.92 -4.14 14.42
C PRO A 254 -16.57 -4.44 15.08
N SER A 255 -15.66 -3.46 15.06
CA SER A 255 -14.34 -3.66 15.68
C SER A 255 -14.51 -4.07 17.14
N PRO A 256 -14.07 -5.28 17.54
CA PRO A 256 -14.15 -5.71 18.93
C PRO A 256 -13.02 -5.09 19.76
N ILE A 257 -12.12 -4.33 19.14
CA ILE A 257 -10.89 -3.82 19.74
C ILE A 257 -10.85 -2.29 19.57
N PRO A 258 -10.57 -1.54 20.65
CA PRO A 258 -10.37 -0.10 20.58
C PRO A 258 -9.21 0.30 19.64
N SER A 259 -9.40 1.35 18.84
CA SER A 259 -8.42 1.83 17.86
C SER A 259 -7.18 2.48 18.45
N ASP A 260 -7.24 2.88 19.73
CA ASP A 260 -6.19 3.57 20.47
C ASP A 260 -5.19 2.60 21.14
N ILE A 261 -5.42 1.29 21.09
CA ILE A 261 -4.47 0.31 21.61
C ILE A 261 -3.24 0.27 20.69
N PRO A 262 -2.04 0.64 21.18
CA PRO A 262 -0.83 0.63 20.39
C PRO A 262 -0.28 -0.78 20.25
N MET A 263 0.52 -1.00 19.21
CA MET A 263 1.29 -2.22 19.02
C MET A 263 2.62 -1.93 18.35
N VAL A 264 3.56 -2.85 18.56
CA VAL A 264 4.85 -2.88 17.87
C VAL A 264 4.94 -4.11 16.98
N LEU A 265 5.38 -3.89 15.74
CA LEU A 265 5.64 -4.92 14.76
C LEU A 265 7.15 -5.11 14.64
N ILE A 266 7.58 -6.35 14.85
CA ILE A 266 8.99 -6.74 14.91
C ILE A 266 9.20 -7.77 13.80
N LYS A 267 9.78 -7.33 12.68
CA LYS A 267 10.00 -8.16 11.49
C LYS A 267 11.50 -8.41 11.30
N PRO A 268 12.00 -9.63 11.56
CA PRO A 268 13.38 -9.98 11.22
C PRO A 268 13.57 -10.06 9.69
N PRO A 269 14.80 -9.99 9.17
CA PRO A 269 15.05 -9.99 7.72
C PRO A 269 14.65 -11.32 7.06
N GLN A 270 14.70 -12.44 7.80
CA GLN A 270 14.30 -13.74 7.26
C GLN A 270 12.80 -13.78 7.00
N ALA A 271 12.39 -14.46 5.94
CA ALA A 271 10.98 -14.73 5.61
C ALA A 271 10.78 -16.23 5.42
N CYS A 272 9.58 -16.72 5.69
CA CYS A 272 9.17 -18.08 5.38
C CYS A 272 8.25 -18.10 4.17
N SER A 273 8.44 -19.06 3.26
CA SER A 273 7.47 -19.30 2.20
C SER A 273 6.18 -19.84 2.81
N THR A 274 5.05 -19.17 2.55
CA THR A 274 3.73 -19.62 3.02
C THR A 274 3.47 -21.07 2.62
N ALA A 275 3.79 -21.47 1.38
CA ALA A 275 3.62 -22.84 0.92
C ALA A 275 4.45 -23.86 1.74
N GLU A 276 5.66 -23.49 2.13
CA GLU A 276 6.56 -24.37 2.88
C GLU A 276 6.14 -24.54 4.34
N VAL A 277 5.49 -23.51 4.92
CA VAL A 277 4.85 -23.55 6.22
C VAL A 277 3.64 -24.49 6.20
N TYR A 278 2.73 -24.31 5.23
CA TYR A 278 1.56 -25.18 5.09
C TYR A 278 1.92 -26.64 4.81
N LYS A 279 3.04 -26.90 4.13
CA LYS A 279 3.55 -28.26 3.89
C LYS A 279 3.99 -28.97 5.17
N ARG A 280 4.45 -28.22 6.18
CA ARG A 280 4.84 -28.75 7.51
C ARG A 280 3.70 -28.78 8.51
N LEU A 281 2.57 -28.16 8.20
CA LEU A 281 1.42 -28.13 9.09
C LEU A 281 0.91 -29.55 9.37
N ARG A 282 0.67 -29.82 10.65
CA ARG A 282 0.10 -31.06 11.16
C ARG A 282 -1.22 -30.73 11.86
N LEU A 283 -2.34 -31.15 11.28
CA LEU A 283 -3.68 -30.79 11.77
C LEU A 283 -3.97 -31.33 13.17
N GLU A 284 -3.34 -32.44 13.55
CA GLU A 284 -3.45 -33.04 14.87
C GLU A 284 -2.74 -32.23 15.97
N GLU A 285 -1.78 -31.38 15.59
CA GLU A 285 -1.01 -30.51 16.49
C GLU A 285 -1.60 -29.10 16.58
N THR A 286 -2.64 -28.77 15.80
CA THR A 286 -3.31 -27.47 15.88
C THR A 286 -4.14 -27.35 17.16
N SER A 287 -4.45 -26.11 17.54
CA SER A 287 -5.33 -25.90 18.69
C SER A 287 -6.71 -26.54 18.42
N LYS A 288 -7.43 -26.89 19.48
CA LYS A 288 -8.79 -27.47 19.40
C LYS A 288 -9.89 -26.50 19.84
N ILE A 289 -9.51 -25.28 20.22
CA ILE A 289 -10.47 -24.26 20.66
C ILE A 289 -11.38 -23.88 19.47
N ASP A 290 -12.67 -23.67 19.71
CA ASP A 290 -13.56 -23.13 18.68
C ASP A 290 -13.17 -21.67 18.37
N PRO A 291 -12.91 -21.31 17.10
CA PRO A 291 -12.64 -19.92 16.70
C PRO A 291 -13.71 -18.91 17.15
N LEU A 292 -14.98 -19.30 17.24
CA LEU A 292 -16.06 -18.42 17.70
C LEU A 292 -15.94 -18.11 19.20
N ILE A 293 -15.42 -19.04 20.00
CA ILE A 293 -15.13 -18.79 21.42
C ILE A 293 -13.99 -17.77 21.56
N LEU A 294 -12.97 -17.84 20.69
CA LEU A 294 -11.89 -16.83 20.68
C LEU A 294 -12.45 -15.45 20.34
N LEU A 295 -13.29 -15.36 19.31
CA LEU A 295 -13.93 -14.12 18.90
C LEU A 295 -14.82 -13.53 20.02
N GLU A 296 -15.63 -14.36 20.66
CA GLU A 296 -16.49 -13.95 21.78
C GLU A 296 -15.66 -13.40 22.96
N LYS A 297 -14.56 -14.07 23.32
CA LYS A 297 -13.65 -13.61 24.36
C LYS A 297 -13.03 -12.25 24.03
N ILE A 298 -12.56 -12.07 22.79
CA ILE A 298 -11.98 -10.79 22.34
C ILE A 298 -13.01 -9.67 22.46
N SER A 299 -14.24 -9.90 22.00
CA SER A 299 -15.32 -8.91 22.08
C SER A 299 -15.72 -8.55 23.52
N LYS A 300 -15.57 -9.47 24.48
CA LYS A 300 -15.97 -9.25 25.88
C LYS A 300 -14.85 -8.70 26.78
N ALA A 301 -13.63 -9.17 26.57
CA ALA A 301 -12.51 -8.96 27.49
C ALA A 301 -11.28 -8.31 26.80
N GLY A 302 -11.35 -8.04 25.50
CA GLY A 302 -10.24 -7.49 24.72
C GLY A 302 -9.18 -8.53 24.37
N ILE A 303 -8.02 -8.04 23.94
CA ILE A 303 -6.88 -8.87 23.54
C ILE A 303 -6.11 -9.35 24.75
N SER A 304 -5.85 -10.65 24.79
CA SER A 304 -5.00 -11.34 25.77
C SER A 304 -4.20 -12.45 25.10
N GLN A 305 -3.16 -12.93 25.77
CA GLN A 305 -2.30 -13.98 25.22
C GLN A 305 -3.06 -15.29 24.90
N ASP A 306 -4.12 -15.64 25.63
CA ASP A 306 -4.87 -16.89 25.42
C ASP A 306 -5.81 -16.85 24.20
N VAL A 307 -6.17 -15.67 23.72
CA VAL A 307 -7.01 -15.51 22.52
C VAL A 307 -6.17 -15.36 21.24
N CYS A 308 -4.92 -14.91 21.35
CA CYS A 308 -4.00 -14.74 20.23
C CYS A 308 -3.32 -16.06 19.81
N VAL A 309 -4.13 -16.97 19.26
CA VAL A 309 -3.69 -18.27 18.76
C VAL A 309 -3.38 -18.18 17.27
N ASN A 310 -2.22 -18.68 16.84
CA ASN A 310 -1.91 -18.84 15.43
C ASN A 310 -1.38 -20.26 15.18
N ASP A 311 -2.19 -21.11 14.54
CA ASP A 311 -1.86 -22.52 14.26
C ASP A 311 -0.68 -22.67 13.28
N LEU A 312 -0.26 -21.60 12.59
CA LEU A 312 0.92 -21.61 11.74
C LEU A 312 2.21 -21.33 12.50
N GLU A 313 2.16 -20.93 13.78
CA GLU A 313 3.37 -20.69 14.57
C GLU A 313 4.24 -21.93 14.73
N PRO A 314 3.73 -23.10 15.17
CA PRO A 314 4.57 -24.30 15.28
C PRO A 314 5.32 -24.68 13.99
N PRO A 315 4.67 -24.82 12.81
CA PRO A 315 5.40 -25.14 11.60
C PRO A 315 6.34 -24.02 11.14
N VAL A 316 6.02 -22.73 11.38
CA VAL A 316 6.97 -21.65 11.12
C VAL A 316 8.20 -21.76 12.02
N PHE A 317 8.02 -22.10 13.29
CA PHE A 317 9.14 -22.23 14.23
C PHE A 317 10.04 -23.44 13.95
N ASP A 318 9.51 -24.47 13.30
CA ASP A 318 10.32 -25.58 12.78
C ASP A 318 11.16 -25.16 11.58
N VAL A 319 10.60 -24.33 10.68
CA VAL A 319 11.33 -23.78 9.52
C VAL A 319 12.35 -22.72 9.95
N LEU A 320 11.98 -21.86 10.91
CA LEU A 320 12.75 -20.72 11.35
C LEU A 320 12.85 -20.69 12.89
N PRO A 321 13.71 -21.52 13.50
CA PRO A 321 13.86 -21.57 14.96
C PRO A 321 14.30 -20.25 15.60
N SER A 322 14.98 -19.38 14.85
CA SER A 322 15.33 -18.03 15.30
C SER A 322 14.09 -17.17 15.58
N LEU A 323 13.01 -17.36 14.82
CA LEU A 323 11.76 -16.63 15.06
C LEU A 323 11.08 -17.06 16.37
N LYS A 324 11.16 -18.36 16.70
CA LYS A 324 10.71 -18.88 18.00
C LYS A 324 11.46 -18.22 19.14
N ARG A 325 12.79 -18.15 19.04
CA ARG A 325 13.64 -17.49 20.05
C ARG A 325 13.28 -16.01 20.18
N LEU A 326 13.12 -15.31 19.06
CA LEU A 326 12.71 -13.90 19.05
C LEU A 326 11.37 -13.71 19.77
N LYS A 327 10.32 -14.47 19.39
CA LYS A 327 9.02 -14.39 20.06
C LYS A 327 9.12 -14.62 21.57
N GLN A 328 9.87 -15.64 22.00
CA GLN A 328 10.06 -15.96 23.41
C GLN A 328 10.77 -14.83 24.17
N ARG A 329 11.79 -14.21 23.58
CA ARG A 329 12.50 -13.06 24.16
C ARG A 329 11.60 -11.83 24.25
N VAL A 330 10.83 -11.53 23.20
CA VAL A 330 9.86 -10.41 23.20
C VAL A 330 8.81 -10.61 24.28
N LEU A 331 8.24 -11.82 24.39
CA LEU A 331 7.27 -12.15 25.43
C LEU A 331 7.86 -12.04 26.84
N ALA A 332 9.11 -12.45 27.06
CA ALA A 332 9.77 -12.38 28.36
C ALA A 332 10.13 -10.94 28.76
N ALA A 333 10.65 -10.15 27.82
CA ALA A 333 11.09 -8.78 28.07
C ALA A 333 9.92 -7.78 28.13
N GLY A 334 8.84 -8.02 27.39
CA GLY A 334 7.64 -7.19 27.38
C GLY A 334 6.59 -7.52 28.46
N ARG A 335 6.94 -8.33 29.47
CA ARG A 335 6.02 -8.69 30.55
C ARG A 335 5.51 -7.43 31.27
N GLY A 336 4.19 -7.26 31.31
CA GLY A 336 3.53 -6.08 31.89
C GLY A 336 3.39 -4.90 30.95
N GLN A 337 4.02 -4.92 29.76
CA GLN A 337 3.86 -3.90 28.72
C GLN A 337 2.92 -4.38 27.60
N TYR A 338 3.01 -5.66 27.24
CA TYR A 338 2.15 -6.25 26.21
C TYR A 338 1.04 -7.10 26.84
N GLY A 339 -0.19 -6.92 26.35
CA GLY A 339 -1.33 -7.80 26.62
C GLY A 339 -1.25 -9.12 25.84
N ALA A 340 -0.61 -9.11 24.67
CA ALA A 340 -0.34 -10.31 23.88
C ALA A 340 0.90 -10.15 22.99
N VAL A 341 1.61 -11.25 22.77
CA VAL A 341 2.70 -11.39 21.79
C VAL A 341 2.43 -12.60 20.89
N PHE A 342 2.30 -12.38 19.59
CA PHE A 342 1.95 -13.42 18.62
C PHE A 342 2.52 -13.12 17.23
N MET A 343 2.54 -14.11 16.35
CA MET A 343 2.93 -13.96 14.95
C MET A 343 1.71 -13.66 14.08
N SER A 344 1.84 -12.74 13.11
CA SER A 344 0.79 -12.49 12.11
C SER A 344 0.96 -13.37 10.86
N GLY A 345 -0.15 -13.88 10.32
CA GLY A 345 -0.19 -14.71 9.11
C GLY A 345 0.71 -15.94 9.20
N SER A 346 1.39 -16.28 8.10
CA SER A 346 2.45 -17.30 8.08
C SER A 346 3.83 -16.73 8.46
N GLY A 347 3.85 -15.60 9.17
CA GLY A 347 5.06 -14.92 9.57
C GLY A 347 5.72 -14.10 8.44
N SER A 348 6.88 -13.48 8.72
CA SER A 348 7.65 -13.61 9.97
C SER A 348 7.54 -12.45 10.96
N THR A 349 6.53 -11.58 10.85
CA THR A 349 6.34 -10.50 11.83
C THR A 349 5.80 -11.04 13.16
N ILE A 350 6.48 -10.67 14.26
CA ILE A 350 5.97 -10.76 15.63
C ILE A 350 5.29 -9.45 15.99
N VAL A 351 4.11 -9.52 16.59
CA VAL A 351 3.29 -8.39 17.04
C VAL A 351 3.26 -8.41 18.56
N GLY A 352 3.62 -7.28 19.19
CA GLY A 352 3.39 -7.02 20.60
C GLY A 352 2.27 -5.98 20.75
N VAL A 353 1.14 -6.36 21.34
CA VAL A 353 -0.03 -5.47 21.52
C VAL A 353 -0.05 -4.93 22.94
N GLY A 354 -0.24 -3.61 23.10
CA GLY A 354 -0.37 -2.92 24.40
C GLY A 354 0.64 -1.78 24.59
N SER A 355 1.78 -1.83 23.90
CA SER A 355 2.78 -0.77 23.89
C SER A 355 3.40 -0.65 22.48
N PRO A 356 3.74 0.57 22.03
CA PRO A 356 4.45 0.78 20.76
C PRO A 356 5.96 0.54 20.91
N ASP A 357 6.47 0.46 22.13
CA ASP A 357 7.89 0.40 22.41
C ASP A 357 8.39 -1.04 22.25
N PRO A 358 9.38 -1.30 21.38
CA PRO A 358 10.03 -2.61 21.29
C PRO A 358 10.91 -2.87 22.53
N PRO A 359 11.13 -4.14 22.93
CA PRO A 359 11.95 -4.41 24.09
C PRO A 359 13.42 -4.05 23.85
N GLN A 360 14.08 -3.51 24.87
CA GLN A 360 15.43 -2.92 24.79
C GLN A 360 16.48 -3.84 24.14
N PHE A 361 16.40 -5.16 24.37
CA PHE A 361 17.37 -6.12 23.80
C PHE A 361 17.42 -6.12 22.27
N ILE A 362 16.37 -5.64 21.58
CA ILE A 362 16.37 -5.54 20.11
C ILE A 362 17.42 -4.53 19.64
N TYR A 363 17.68 -3.49 20.42
CA TYR A 363 18.70 -2.48 20.12
C TYR A 363 20.10 -2.89 20.58
N ASP A 364 20.18 -3.60 21.71
CA ASP A 364 21.46 -3.90 22.34
C ASP A 364 22.18 -5.10 21.71
N ASP A 365 21.42 -6.04 21.12
CA ASP A 365 21.94 -7.35 20.69
C ASP A 365 22.16 -7.38 19.17
N GLU A 366 23.40 -7.61 18.73
CA GLU A 366 23.80 -7.61 17.32
C GLU A 366 23.02 -8.62 16.45
N GLU A 367 22.43 -9.66 17.05
CA GLU A 367 21.55 -10.62 16.37
C GLU A 367 20.33 -9.94 15.72
N TYR A 368 19.86 -8.80 16.26
CA TYR A 368 18.63 -8.13 15.84
C TYR A 368 18.82 -6.78 15.16
N LYS A 369 20.06 -6.38 14.82
CA LYS A 369 20.32 -5.07 14.20
C LYS A 369 19.60 -4.82 12.87
N ASP A 370 19.31 -5.88 12.13
CA ASP A 370 18.62 -5.81 10.82
C ASP A 370 17.10 -6.05 10.95
N VAL A 371 16.58 -6.09 12.18
CA VAL A 371 15.13 -6.20 12.42
C VAL A 371 14.45 -4.88 12.06
N SER A 372 13.41 -4.97 11.25
CA SER A 372 12.54 -3.84 10.97
C SER A 372 11.51 -3.70 12.09
N LEU A 373 11.41 -2.48 12.62
CA LEU A 373 10.46 -2.10 13.66
C LEU A 373 9.41 -1.15 13.08
N SER A 374 8.15 -1.34 13.44
CA SER A 374 7.08 -0.44 13.04
C SER A 374 6.04 -0.34 14.13
N GLU A 375 5.69 0.88 14.51
CA GLU A 375 4.56 1.14 15.38
C GLU A 375 3.26 1.06 14.56
N ALA A 376 2.21 0.55 15.17
CA ALA A 376 0.88 0.60 14.59
C ALA A 376 -0.21 0.65 15.67
N SER A 377 -1.44 0.79 15.20
CA SER A 377 -2.67 0.68 15.96
C SER A 377 -3.75 0.08 15.07
N PHE A 378 -4.86 -0.33 15.66
CA PHE A 378 -6.01 -0.85 14.93
C PHE A 378 -6.68 0.27 14.12
N LEU A 379 -7.03 -0.02 12.87
CA LEU A 379 -7.60 0.95 11.93
C LEU A 379 -8.94 0.46 11.37
N THR A 380 -9.91 1.35 11.32
CA THR A 380 -11.22 1.16 10.68
C THR A 380 -11.47 2.23 9.63
N ARG A 381 -12.45 2.03 8.76
CA ARG A 381 -12.90 3.03 7.79
C ARG A 381 -14.43 3.13 7.77
N PRO A 382 -14.99 4.30 7.47
CA PRO A 382 -16.43 4.41 7.23
C PRO A 382 -16.80 3.74 5.89
N PRO A 383 -18.09 3.37 5.70
CA PRO A 383 -18.58 2.86 4.43
C PRO A 383 -18.34 3.84 3.27
N ASN A 384 -18.11 3.32 2.06
CA ASN A 384 -17.92 4.09 0.82
C ASN A 384 -16.69 5.02 0.81
N GLN A 385 -15.75 4.88 1.76
CA GLN A 385 -14.47 5.57 1.75
C GLN A 385 -13.35 4.55 1.77
N TRP A 386 -12.21 4.87 1.17
CA TRP A 386 -11.01 4.05 1.33
C TRP A 386 -10.34 4.33 2.68
N TYR A 387 -9.44 3.44 3.13
CA TYR A 387 -8.66 3.68 4.34
C TYR A 387 -7.77 4.92 4.19
N SER A 388 -7.64 5.67 5.29
CA SER A 388 -6.80 6.86 5.39
C SER A 388 -5.61 6.59 6.32
N GLU A 389 -4.44 7.16 5.99
CA GLU A 389 -3.26 7.08 6.85
C GLU A 389 -3.52 7.87 8.15
N PRO A 390 -3.32 7.27 9.33
CA PRO A 390 -3.49 7.97 10.59
C PRO A 390 -2.48 9.12 10.73
N GLY A 391 -2.94 10.30 11.12
CA GLY A 391 -2.07 11.46 11.36
C GLY A 391 -2.00 12.49 10.23
N LEU A 392 -2.64 12.28 9.08
CA LEU A 392 -3.03 13.40 8.20
C LEU A 392 -4.40 13.92 8.65
N SER A 393 -4.39 14.88 9.56
CA SER A 393 -5.55 15.77 9.69
C SER A 393 -5.78 16.44 8.34
N THR A 394 -6.96 16.24 7.76
CA THR A 394 -7.46 17.04 6.65
C THR A 394 -7.61 18.47 7.14
N ALA A 395 -6.54 19.27 7.02
CA ALA A 395 -6.61 20.72 7.08
C ALA A 395 -7.23 21.25 5.76
N CYS A 396 -8.44 20.83 5.43
CA CYS A 396 -9.23 21.36 4.32
C CYS A 396 -10.72 21.17 4.61
N SER A 397 -11.26 21.95 5.56
CA SER A 397 -12.66 22.41 5.54
C SER A 397 -12.96 23.31 6.74
N SER A 398 -12.66 24.60 6.63
CA SER A 398 -13.45 25.67 7.28
C SER A 398 -12.97 27.04 6.80
N SER A 399 -13.38 27.43 5.60
CA SER A 399 -13.54 28.85 5.27
C SER A 399 -15.00 29.07 4.90
N GLY A 400 -15.86 28.99 5.91
CA GLY A 400 -17.20 29.58 5.84
C GLY A 400 -17.02 31.08 5.95
N THR A 401 -17.10 31.77 4.82
CA THR A 401 -17.25 33.22 4.77
C THR A 401 -18.65 33.58 5.25
N ASP A 402 -18.75 34.06 6.49
CA ASP A 402 -19.90 34.84 6.95
C ASP A 402 -19.94 36.16 6.18
N PHE A 403 -20.90 36.28 5.27
CA PHE A 403 -21.37 37.56 4.76
C PHE A 403 -22.73 37.85 5.41
N SER A 404 -22.70 38.55 6.54
CA SER A 404 -23.86 39.22 7.11
C SER A 404 -24.21 40.43 6.24
N GLN A 405 -25.29 40.34 5.47
CA GLN A 405 -25.98 41.51 4.92
C GLN A 405 -27.05 41.97 5.91
N SER A 406 -26.81 43.12 6.50
CA SER A 406 -27.79 44.02 7.07
C SER A 406 -28.67 44.61 5.96
N SER A 407 -30.00 44.56 6.11
CA SER A 407 -30.94 45.55 5.57
C SER A 407 -32.33 45.36 6.20
N GLU A 408 -32.76 46.45 6.86
CA GLU A 408 -34.13 46.87 7.23
C GLU A 408 -34.91 46.13 8.34
#